data_AF-A0A9X2XWE6-F1
#
_entry.id   AF-A0A9X2XWE6-F1
#
_cell.length_a   1.000
_cell.length_b   1.000
_cell.length_c   1.000
_cell.angle_alpha   90.00
_cell.angle_beta   90.00
_cell.angle_gamma   90.00
#
_symmetry.space_group_name_H-M   'P 1'
#
loop_
_entity.id
_entity.type
_entity.pdbx_description
1 polymer ?
#
loop_
_entity_poly.entity_id
_entity_poly.type
_entity_poly.pdbx_seq_one_letter_code
_entity_poly.pdbx_strand_id
1 'polypeptide(L)'
;MKKYSLFFIVAVSVIAFMSLLLISAKNRPRKFNPRITLRHNEKIPYGTNVAYQLLPALFPNASVSYDKKRPGDWDSLDYKTGNQAVIIVTKDFNAEVWELEPLKDFAQNGNYVFIIANTFSYEANRYFHTRTKDLVFDEYFGEGLDSLQLNLENPPFINHLAYQYPGRKYEASFIEIDTLRTNIMGRNEKKQVNFIQMNTGKGHFYLHLAPLAFSNYFLLHKDNIHYYEQVLSVIPPQVNKIVWNEYFLVKRSNKKEKDPSLYRVLFQYPAFKWGLLTALGALLLFILLEMRRKQRMIPEITPPINDSLDFIKTIGRLYYDQNDHVNLAKKMSAYFLDHLRNHYKITTQVLDESFVATVHSKTDYPKEDLKQITRFIRFTDTAKFISDEQLSEFYLQLENFYQNA
;
A
#
# COMPACT_ATOMS: atom_id res chain seq x y z
N MET A 1 -40.97 -31.99 22.34
CA MET A 1 -41.48 -31.21 21.19
C MET A 1 -41.27 -29.69 21.28
N LYS A 2 -41.06 -29.08 22.46
CA LYS A 2 -40.89 -27.60 22.62
C LYS A 2 -39.52 -27.00 22.19
N LYS A 3 -38.46 -27.80 21.98
CA LYS A 3 -37.14 -27.28 21.58
C LYS A 3 -37.06 -26.92 20.09
N TYR A 4 -37.71 -27.70 19.22
CA TYR A 4 -37.67 -27.48 17.77
C TYR A 4 -38.56 -26.31 17.31
N SER A 5 -39.59 -25.94 18.08
CA SER A 5 -40.43 -24.79 17.78
C SER A 5 -39.69 -23.46 17.89
N LEU A 6 -38.72 -23.34 18.81
CA LEU A 6 -37.92 -22.12 18.96
C LEU A 6 -36.98 -21.91 17.76
N PHE A 7 -36.31 -22.97 17.31
CA PHE A 7 -35.45 -22.92 16.12
C PHE A 7 -36.23 -22.63 14.85
N PHE A 8 -37.45 -23.17 14.72
CA PHE A 8 -38.33 -22.87 13.60
C PHE A 8 -38.76 -21.40 13.57
N ILE A 9 -39.13 -20.83 14.72
CA ILE A 9 -39.50 -19.41 14.84
C ILE A 9 -38.30 -18.50 14.49
N VAL A 10 -37.10 -18.83 14.97
CA VAL A 10 -35.88 -18.08 14.65
C VAL A 10 -35.57 -18.15 13.15
N ALA A 11 -35.66 -19.33 12.53
CA ALA A 11 -35.43 -19.50 11.10
C ALA A 11 -36.43 -18.69 10.26
N VAL A 12 -37.71 -18.74 10.60
CA VAL A 12 -38.76 -17.95 9.93
C VAL A 12 -38.53 -16.45 10.10
N SER A 13 -38.14 -15.98 11.30
CA SER A 13 -37.82 -14.57 11.54
C SER A 13 -36.60 -14.09 10.75
N VAL A 14 -35.56 -14.92 10.61
CA VAL A 14 -34.38 -14.59 9.79
C VAL A 14 -34.74 -14.51 8.30
N ILE A 15 -35.56 -15.44 7.80
CA ILE A 15 -36.03 -15.43 6.41
C ILE A 15 -36.94 -14.21 6.16
N ALA A 16 -37.84 -13.90 7.09
CA ALA A 16 -38.69 -12.71 7.03
C ALA A 16 -37.84 -11.44 7.01
N PHE A 17 -36.83 -11.33 7.89
CA PHE A 17 -35.92 -10.19 7.91
C PHE A 17 -35.09 -10.06 6.63
N MET A 18 -34.54 -11.16 6.11
CA MET A 18 -33.84 -11.18 4.81
C MET A 18 -34.76 -10.76 3.65
N SER A 19 -35.98 -11.28 3.61
CA SER A 19 -36.96 -10.92 2.57
C SER A 19 -37.35 -9.43 2.65
N LEU A 20 -37.47 -8.88 3.86
CA LEU A 20 -37.76 -7.47 4.09
C LEU A 20 -36.57 -6.57 3.68
N LEU A 21 -35.33 -7.00 3.92
CA LEU A 21 -34.13 -6.34 3.40
C LEU A 21 -34.06 -6.37 1.86
N LEU A 22 -34.43 -7.48 1.23
CA LEU A 22 -34.47 -7.62 -0.23
C LEU A 22 -35.55 -6.73 -0.87
N ILE A 23 -36.74 -6.63 -0.26
CA ILE A 23 -37.82 -5.74 -0.70
C ILE A 23 -37.40 -4.27 -0.52
N SER A 24 -36.78 -3.93 0.61
CA SER A 24 -36.24 -2.58 0.86
C SER A 24 -35.12 -2.21 -0.11
N ALA A 25 -34.27 -3.16 -0.51
CA ALA A 25 -33.24 -2.95 -1.53
C ALA A 25 -33.83 -2.69 -2.93
N LYS A 26 -34.93 -3.37 -3.28
CA LYS A 26 -35.61 -3.21 -4.59
C LYS A 26 -36.32 -1.85 -4.73
N ASN A 27 -36.79 -1.27 -3.63
CA ASN A 27 -37.48 0.02 -3.58
C ASN A 27 -36.57 1.22 -3.30
N ARG A 28 -35.24 1.08 -3.40
CA ARG A 28 -34.37 2.27 -3.32
C ARG A 28 -34.65 3.16 -4.55
N PRO A 29 -35.10 4.41 -4.37
CA PRO A 29 -35.26 5.32 -5.50
C PRO A 29 -33.92 5.40 -6.22
N ARG A 30 -33.94 5.30 -7.56
CA ARG A 30 -32.73 5.40 -8.37
C ARG A 30 -32.09 6.75 -8.07
N LYS A 31 -31.00 6.73 -7.28
CA LYS A 31 -30.27 7.94 -6.95
C LYS A 31 -29.57 8.42 -8.22
N PHE A 32 -29.79 9.69 -8.57
CA PHE A 32 -29.06 10.33 -9.65
C PHE A 32 -27.56 10.22 -9.36
N ASN A 33 -26.81 9.60 -10.26
CA ASN A 33 -25.37 9.47 -10.14
C ASN A 33 -24.71 10.67 -10.85
N PRO A 34 -24.14 11.65 -10.12
CA PRO A 34 -23.60 12.86 -10.72
C PRO A 34 -22.20 12.69 -11.31
N ARG A 35 -21.63 11.48 -11.29
CA ARG A 35 -20.27 11.22 -11.79
C ARG A 35 -20.22 11.35 -13.31
N ILE A 36 -19.34 12.21 -13.81
CA ILE A 36 -19.02 12.33 -15.23
C ILE A 36 -17.96 11.29 -15.56
N THR A 37 -18.26 10.37 -16.49
CA THR A 37 -17.34 9.29 -16.90
C THR A 37 -17.10 9.27 -18.40
N LEU A 38 -18.11 9.64 -19.20
CA LEU A 38 -18.07 9.69 -20.66
C LEU A 38 -17.72 8.36 -21.35
N ARG A 39 -17.88 7.23 -20.63
CA ARG A 39 -17.60 5.89 -21.17
C ARG A 39 -18.80 5.33 -21.93
N HIS A 40 -18.53 4.72 -23.08
CA HIS A 40 -19.55 4.15 -23.97
C HIS A 40 -20.24 2.93 -23.35
N ASN A 41 -19.61 2.23 -22.42
CA ASN A 41 -20.18 1.02 -21.80
C ASN A 41 -20.97 1.32 -20.51
N GLU A 42 -21.05 2.59 -20.09
CA GLU A 42 -21.73 2.98 -18.86
C GLU A 42 -23.13 3.59 -19.11
N LYS A 43 -24.14 3.05 -18.42
CA LYS A 43 -25.54 3.50 -18.48
C LYS A 43 -25.89 4.59 -17.46
N ILE A 44 -24.90 5.14 -16.76
CA ILE A 44 -25.12 6.25 -15.81
C ILE A 44 -25.45 7.54 -16.58
N PRO A 45 -26.05 8.57 -15.95
CA PRO A 45 -26.47 9.81 -16.63
C PRO A 45 -25.37 10.44 -17.50
N TYR A 46 -24.14 10.50 -17.02
CA TYR A 46 -23.01 11.13 -17.72
C TYR A 46 -22.02 10.12 -18.35
N GLY A 47 -22.52 8.94 -18.75
CA GLY A 47 -21.86 8.03 -19.70
C GLY A 47 -22.29 8.32 -21.14
N THR A 48 -21.68 7.68 -22.13
CA THR A 48 -21.91 7.92 -23.59
C THR A 48 -22.49 6.69 -24.30
N ASN A 49 -23.17 5.81 -23.54
CA ASN A 49 -23.72 4.56 -24.04
C ASN A 49 -24.77 4.75 -25.15
N VAL A 50 -25.67 5.71 -24.98
CA VAL A 50 -26.69 6.05 -25.97
C VAL A 50 -26.04 6.57 -27.24
N ALA A 51 -25.07 7.48 -27.13
CA ALA A 51 -24.34 8.00 -28.29
C ALA A 51 -23.69 6.87 -29.09
N TYR A 52 -22.91 6.01 -28.44
CA TYR A 52 -22.25 4.88 -29.13
C TYR A 52 -23.25 3.92 -29.77
N GLN A 53 -24.36 3.60 -29.11
CA GLN A 53 -25.39 2.68 -29.62
C GLN A 53 -26.18 3.25 -30.81
N LEU A 54 -26.24 4.57 -30.95
CA LEU A 54 -26.92 5.22 -32.07
C LEU A 54 -26.07 5.27 -33.35
N LEU A 55 -24.74 5.12 -33.26
CA LEU A 55 -23.85 5.20 -34.43
C LEU A 55 -24.23 4.26 -35.58
N PRO A 56 -24.56 2.96 -35.36
CA PRO A 56 -24.97 2.08 -36.46
C PRO A 56 -26.27 2.53 -37.14
N ALA A 57 -27.18 3.20 -36.42
CA ALA A 57 -28.40 3.74 -36.99
C ALA A 57 -28.14 5.00 -37.83
N LEU A 58 -27.18 5.85 -37.40
CA LEU A 58 -26.78 7.05 -38.13
C LEU A 58 -25.93 6.74 -39.38
N PHE A 59 -25.15 5.66 -39.32
CA PHE A 59 -24.24 5.25 -40.39
C PHE A 59 -24.44 3.78 -40.75
N PRO A 60 -25.56 3.42 -41.39
CA PRO A 60 -25.91 2.02 -41.66
C PRO A 60 -24.93 1.30 -42.60
N ASN A 61 -24.17 2.05 -43.39
CA ASN A 61 -23.17 1.52 -44.32
C ASN A 61 -21.76 1.43 -43.71
N ALA A 62 -21.57 1.88 -42.46
CA ALA A 62 -20.28 1.91 -41.81
C ALA A 62 -20.13 0.76 -40.79
N SER A 63 -18.95 0.13 -40.74
CA SER A 63 -18.60 -0.73 -39.61
C SER A 63 -18.21 0.13 -38.40
N VAL A 64 -18.99 0.07 -37.32
CA VAL A 64 -18.68 0.76 -36.07
C VAL A 64 -17.82 -0.15 -35.19
N SER A 65 -16.69 0.38 -34.72
CA SER A 65 -15.76 -0.32 -33.84
C SER A 65 -15.36 0.55 -32.65
N TYR A 66 -14.85 -0.10 -31.62
CA TYR A 66 -14.39 0.53 -30.39
C TYR A 66 -12.90 0.27 -30.19
N ASP A 67 -12.14 1.32 -29.82
CA ASP A 67 -10.72 1.17 -29.52
C ASP A 67 -10.28 2.08 -28.35
N LYS A 68 -9.23 1.65 -27.63
CA LYS A 68 -8.52 2.40 -26.59
C LYS A 68 -7.06 2.68 -26.95
N LYS A 69 -6.58 2.22 -28.11
CA LYS A 69 -5.22 2.49 -28.57
C LYS A 69 -5.04 3.96 -28.93
N ARG A 70 -3.80 4.42 -28.83
CA ARG A 70 -3.39 5.78 -29.17
C ARG A 70 -3.60 6.07 -30.66
N PRO A 71 -3.75 7.34 -31.06
CA PRO A 71 -3.78 7.71 -32.47
C PRO A 71 -2.56 7.14 -33.23
N GLY A 72 -2.82 6.47 -34.34
CA GLY A 72 -1.79 5.82 -35.17
C GLY A 72 -1.76 4.29 -35.07
N ASP A 73 -2.31 3.71 -34.00
CA ASP A 73 -2.23 2.26 -33.72
C ASP A 73 -3.57 1.53 -33.93
N TRP A 74 -4.52 2.10 -34.67
CA TRP A 74 -5.84 1.50 -34.87
C TRP A 74 -5.83 0.43 -35.97
N ASP A 75 -5.98 -0.85 -35.59
CA ASP A 75 -5.98 -1.96 -36.54
C ASP A 75 -7.19 -1.94 -37.48
N SER A 76 -8.30 -1.32 -37.04
CA SER A 76 -9.53 -1.25 -37.82
C SER A 76 -9.45 -0.22 -38.95
N LEU A 77 -8.52 0.75 -38.89
CA LEU A 77 -8.42 1.85 -39.84
C LEU A 77 -7.28 1.67 -40.82
N ASP A 78 -7.48 2.17 -42.03
CA ASP A 78 -6.44 2.26 -43.04
C ASP A 78 -6.03 3.72 -43.25
N TYR A 79 -4.82 4.06 -42.82
CA TYR A 79 -4.29 5.42 -42.89
C TYR A 79 -4.03 5.89 -44.33
N LYS A 80 -4.07 5.01 -45.33
CA LYS A 80 -3.83 5.35 -46.74
C LYS A 80 -5.10 5.61 -47.55
N THR A 81 -6.26 5.27 -47.02
CA THR A 81 -7.56 5.45 -47.69
C THR A 81 -8.43 6.48 -46.98
N GLY A 82 -9.37 7.06 -47.73
CA GLY A 82 -10.33 8.06 -47.24
C GLY A 82 -11.67 7.44 -46.81
N ASN A 83 -12.63 8.29 -46.45
CA ASN A 83 -13.99 7.91 -46.05
C ASN A 83 -14.08 7.08 -44.76
N GLN A 84 -13.21 7.34 -43.80
CA GLN A 84 -13.27 6.78 -42.45
C GLN A 84 -13.45 7.90 -41.43
N ALA A 85 -13.99 7.59 -40.25
CA ALA A 85 -14.13 8.57 -39.18
C ALA A 85 -13.64 8.03 -37.83
N VAL A 86 -13.08 8.93 -37.02
CA VAL A 86 -12.73 8.67 -35.63
C VAL A 86 -13.48 9.66 -34.76
N ILE A 87 -14.16 9.15 -33.74
CA ILE A 87 -14.87 9.96 -32.73
C ILE A 87 -14.16 9.76 -31.39
N ILE A 88 -13.59 10.83 -30.87
CA ILE A 88 -12.90 10.89 -29.58
C ILE A 88 -13.78 11.67 -28.62
N VAL A 89 -14.25 11.03 -27.55
CA VAL A 89 -14.99 11.71 -26.48
C VAL A 89 -14.18 11.62 -25.19
N THR A 90 -13.82 12.77 -24.63
CA THR A 90 -13.03 12.86 -23.39
C THR A 90 -13.44 14.04 -22.52
N LYS A 91 -12.94 14.07 -21.28
CA LYS A 91 -13.02 15.27 -20.43
C LYS A 91 -11.99 16.30 -20.86
N ASP A 92 -10.72 15.87 -20.89
CA ASP A 92 -9.60 16.69 -21.27
C ASP A 92 -8.88 16.02 -22.45
N PHE A 93 -8.75 16.74 -23.56
CA PHE A 93 -8.00 16.29 -24.72
C PHE A 93 -6.52 16.65 -24.53
N ASN A 94 -5.85 15.86 -23.69
CA ASN A 94 -4.45 16.06 -23.35
C ASN A 94 -3.49 15.43 -24.38
N ALA A 95 -3.59 15.89 -25.63
CA ALA A 95 -2.78 15.39 -26.73
C ALA A 95 -1.39 16.06 -26.78
N GLU A 96 -0.38 15.27 -27.10
CA GLU A 96 0.97 15.73 -27.42
C GLU A 96 1.16 15.79 -28.95
N VAL A 97 2.14 16.56 -29.45
CA VAL A 97 2.35 16.76 -30.89
C VAL A 97 2.46 15.44 -31.67
N TRP A 98 3.17 14.45 -31.12
CA TRP A 98 3.33 13.15 -31.76
C TRP A 98 2.04 12.31 -31.82
N GLU A 99 1.02 12.62 -31.00
CA GLU A 99 -0.32 12.01 -31.10
C GLU A 99 -1.24 12.79 -32.06
N LEU A 100 -0.94 14.06 -32.31
CA LEU A 100 -1.68 14.92 -33.23
C LEU A 100 -1.28 14.71 -34.69
N GLU A 101 -0.01 14.37 -34.96
CA GLU A 101 0.46 14.10 -36.33
C GLU A 101 -0.27 12.91 -36.98
N PRO A 102 -0.42 11.73 -36.33
CA PRO A 102 -1.21 10.63 -36.91
C PRO A 102 -2.67 11.00 -37.18
N LEU A 103 -3.29 11.84 -36.33
CA LEU A 103 -4.65 12.34 -36.56
C LEU A 103 -4.72 13.24 -37.80
N LYS A 104 -3.71 14.09 -37.98
CA LYS A 104 -3.63 14.98 -39.14
C LYS A 104 -3.36 14.20 -40.41
N ASP A 105 -2.42 13.27 -40.41
CA ASP A 105 -2.14 12.43 -41.57
C ASP A 105 -3.40 11.65 -41.98
N PHE A 106 -4.12 11.10 -40.99
CA PHE A 106 -5.41 10.46 -41.20
C PHE A 106 -6.42 11.42 -41.84
N ALA A 107 -6.61 12.62 -41.30
CA ALA A 107 -7.53 13.62 -41.84
C ALA A 107 -7.12 14.09 -43.27
N GLN A 108 -5.83 14.30 -43.51
CA GLN A 108 -5.30 14.74 -44.81
C GLN A 108 -5.65 13.78 -45.94
N ASN A 109 -5.72 12.47 -45.64
CA ASN A 109 -6.10 11.41 -46.58
C ASN A 109 -7.61 11.32 -46.87
N GLY A 110 -8.41 12.28 -46.40
CA GLY A 110 -9.85 12.34 -46.69
C GLY A 110 -10.71 11.66 -45.63
N ASN A 111 -10.21 11.61 -44.40
CA ASN A 111 -10.93 11.06 -43.25
C ASN A 111 -11.40 12.17 -42.31
N TYR A 112 -12.29 11.82 -41.38
CA TYR A 112 -12.95 12.76 -40.49
C TYR A 112 -12.53 12.49 -39.03
N VAL A 113 -12.00 13.50 -38.36
CA VAL A 113 -11.57 13.39 -36.96
C VAL A 113 -12.47 14.28 -36.10
N PHE A 114 -13.26 13.65 -35.24
CA PHE A 114 -14.22 14.31 -34.38
C PHE A 114 -13.72 14.27 -32.92
N ILE A 115 -13.36 15.42 -32.36
CA ILE A 115 -12.79 15.55 -31.02
C ILE A 115 -13.75 16.33 -30.14
N ILE A 116 -14.29 15.64 -29.14
CA ILE A 116 -15.25 16.15 -28.16
C ILE A 116 -14.58 16.16 -26.80
N ALA A 117 -14.32 17.35 -26.25
CA ALA A 117 -13.65 17.52 -24.98
C ALA A 117 -14.11 18.79 -24.28
N ASN A 118 -13.94 18.91 -22.96
CA ASN A 118 -14.17 20.17 -22.26
C ASN A 118 -12.95 21.09 -22.36
N THR A 119 -11.74 20.52 -22.34
CA THR A 119 -10.49 21.28 -22.45
C THR A 119 -9.53 20.62 -23.44
N PHE A 120 -8.61 21.42 -23.99
CA PHE A 120 -7.54 20.98 -24.89
C PHE A 120 -6.20 21.31 -24.23
N SER A 121 -5.19 20.43 -24.41
CA SER A 121 -3.82 20.72 -23.94
C SER A 121 -3.26 21.98 -24.58
N TYR A 122 -2.20 22.53 -23.97
CA TYR A 122 -1.41 23.62 -24.57
C TYR A 122 -0.93 23.25 -25.99
N GLU A 123 -0.41 22.03 -26.16
CA GLU A 123 0.07 21.55 -27.45
C GLU A 123 -1.05 21.42 -28.48
N ALA A 124 -2.21 20.87 -28.10
CA ALA A 124 -3.36 20.77 -29.01
C ALA A 124 -3.89 22.16 -29.41
N ASN A 125 -4.03 23.08 -28.46
CA ASN A 125 -4.42 24.46 -28.74
C ASN A 125 -3.44 25.15 -29.70
N ARG A 126 -2.13 25.02 -29.45
CA ARG A 126 -1.09 25.56 -30.33
C ARG A 126 -1.16 24.97 -31.73
N TYR A 127 -1.36 23.66 -31.82
CA TYR A 127 -1.43 22.93 -33.08
C TYR A 127 -2.65 23.33 -33.94
N PHE A 128 -3.82 23.50 -33.31
CA PHE A 128 -5.03 23.93 -33.99
C PHE A 128 -5.14 25.45 -34.15
N HIS A 129 -4.16 26.23 -33.68
CA HIS A 129 -4.23 27.69 -33.62
C HIS A 129 -5.49 28.20 -32.91
N THR A 130 -5.85 27.53 -31.80
CA THR A 130 -7.01 27.88 -30.96
C THR A 130 -6.56 28.27 -29.56
N ARG A 131 -7.41 29.04 -28.86
CA ARG A 131 -7.29 29.25 -27.42
C ARG A 131 -8.62 28.99 -26.74
N THR A 132 -8.67 28.02 -25.83
CA THR A 132 -9.85 27.70 -25.04
C THR A 132 -9.89 28.50 -23.74
N LYS A 133 -11.08 28.93 -23.31
CA LYS A 133 -11.28 29.45 -21.96
C LYS A 133 -11.43 28.28 -21.00
N ASP A 134 -10.40 27.99 -20.22
CA ASP A 134 -10.52 27.01 -19.14
C ASP A 134 -11.51 27.54 -18.10
N LEU A 135 -12.72 26.98 -18.08
CA LEU A 135 -13.71 27.22 -17.02
C LEU A 135 -13.43 26.40 -15.75
N VAL A 136 -12.26 25.78 -15.63
CA VAL A 136 -11.83 25.04 -14.43
C VAL A 136 -12.00 25.90 -13.17
N PHE A 137 -11.83 27.23 -13.26
CA PHE A 137 -12.01 28.12 -12.13
C PHE A 137 -13.48 28.30 -11.69
N ASP A 138 -14.42 28.34 -12.65
CA ASP A 138 -15.87 28.40 -12.34
C ASP A 138 -16.39 27.04 -11.86
N GLU A 139 -15.80 25.93 -12.30
CA GLU A 139 -16.19 24.56 -11.91
C GLU A 139 -15.86 24.22 -10.44
N TYR A 140 -14.83 24.85 -9.86
CA TYR A 140 -14.42 24.63 -8.47
C TYR A 140 -15.21 25.47 -7.46
N PHE A 141 -15.82 26.59 -7.89
CA PHE A 141 -16.53 27.54 -7.02
C PHE A 141 -18.02 27.70 -7.37
N GLY A 142 -18.48 27.19 -8.51
CA GLY A 142 -19.87 27.22 -8.92
C GLY A 142 -20.65 26.01 -8.39
N GLU A 143 -21.37 26.20 -7.29
CA GLU A 143 -22.56 25.41 -7.01
C GLU A 143 -23.64 25.75 -8.04
N GLY A 144 -23.59 25.12 -9.21
CA GLY A 144 -24.55 25.36 -10.26
C GLY A 144 -24.89 24.10 -11.03
N LEU A 145 -26.01 23.47 -10.66
CA LEU A 145 -26.84 22.77 -11.64
C LEU A 145 -27.45 23.84 -12.56
N ASP A 146 -26.61 24.50 -13.34
CA ASP A 146 -27.02 25.46 -14.36
C ASP A 146 -27.19 24.66 -15.66
N SER A 147 -28.31 24.82 -16.35
CA SER A 147 -28.61 24.04 -17.55
C SER A 147 -27.54 24.24 -18.62
N LEU A 148 -27.14 23.16 -19.31
CA LEU A 148 -26.34 23.28 -20.53
C LEU A 148 -27.28 23.61 -21.68
N GLN A 149 -26.98 24.67 -22.44
CA GLN A 149 -27.71 25.04 -23.65
C GLN A 149 -26.76 25.25 -24.82
N LEU A 150 -27.06 24.61 -25.95
CA LEU A 150 -26.24 24.57 -27.16
C LEU A 150 -27.07 24.96 -28.38
N ASN A 151 -26.48 25.77 -29.26
CA ASN A 151 -27.08 26.23 -30.50
C ASN A 151 -26.18 25.84 -31.69
N LEU A 152 -26.80 25.48 -32.80
CA LEU A 152 -26.12 25.18 -34.06
C LEU A 152 -26.41 26.29 -35.07
N GLU A 153 -25.39 26.72 -35.84
CA GLU A 153 -25.48 27.95 -36.65
C GLU A 153 -25.35 27.74 -38.16
N ASN A 154 -24.52 26.80 -38.64
CA ASN A 154 -24.23 26.67 -40.07
C ASN A 154 -24.81 25.39 -40.71
N PRO A 155 -25.46 25.45 -41.89
CA PRO A 155 -25.96 24.27 -42.59
C PRO A 155 -24.88 23.18 -42.73
N PRO A 156 -25.21 21.90 -42.49
CA PRO A 156 -26.46 21.21 -42.83
C PRO A 156 -27.58 21.22 -41.76
N PHE A 157 -27.41 21.95 -40.66
CA PHE A 157 -28.37 21.94 -39.56
C PHE A 157 -29.70 22.62 -39.94
N ILE A 158 -30.82 21.92 -39.72
CA ILE A 158 -32.17 22.41 -39.97
C ILE A 158 -32.62 23.19 -38.72
N ASN A 159 -32.78 24.51 -38.87
CA ASN A 159 -33.23 25.50 -37.88
C ASN A 159 -32.25 25.80 -36.72
N HIS A 160 -32.27 27.07 -36.27
CA HIS A 160 -31.63 27.51 -35.03
C HIS A 160 -32.39 26.97 -33.81
N LEU A 161 -32.26 25.67 -33.54
CA LEU A 161 -32.84 25.03 -32.36
C LEU A 161 -31.86 25.15 -31.19
N ALA A 162 -32.38 25.66 -30.08
CA ALA A 162 -31.68 25.64 -28.81
C ALA A 162 -31.95 24.32 -28.10
N TYR A 163 -30.89 23.57 -27.83
CA TYR A 163 -30.98 22.28 -27.13
C TYR A 163 -30.49 22.44 -25.71
N GLN A 164 -31.29 22.01 -24.74
CA GLN A 164 -30.97 22.17 -23.32
C GLN A 164 -31.35 20.98 -22.48
N TYR A 165 -30.69 20.82 -21.34
CA TYR A 165 -31.10 19.84 -20.32
C TYR A 165 -30.82 20.33 -18.89
N PRO A 166 -31.62 19.93 -17.90
CA PRO A 166 -31.47 20.35 -16.50
C PRO A 166 -30.43 19.48 -15.76
N GLY A 167 -29.22 19.38 -16.32
CA GLY A 167 -28.08 18.72 -15.69
C GLY A 167 -26.90 19.66 -15.53
N ARG A 168 -25.69 19.11 -15.50
CA ARG A 168 -24.47 19.89 -15.31
C ARG A 168 -24.12 20.68 -16.57
N LYS A 169 -23.83 21.96 -16.41
CA LYS A 169 -23.08 22.76 -17.38
C LYS A 169 -21.62 22.30 -17.35
N TYR A 170 -21.23 21.55 -18.36
CA TYR A 170 -19.84 21.10 -18.54
C TYR A 170 -19.48 21.32 -20.00
N GLU A 171 -19.13 22.57 -20.28
CA GLU A 171 -18.74 23.08 -21.58
C GLU A 171 -17.63 24.10 -21.42
N ALA A 172 -16.88 24.33 -22.49
CA ALA A 172 -15.98 25.46 -22.64
C ALA A 172 -16.28 26.21 -23.95
N SER A 173 -15.53 27.29 -24.19
CA SER A 173 -15.62 28.04 -25.43
C SER A 173 -14.24 28.44 -25.96
N PHE A 174 -14.17 28.60 -27.29
CA PHE A 174 -13.00 29.15 -27.97
C PHE A 174 -12.99 30.67 -27.83
N ILE A 175 -11.90 31.20 -27.31
CA ILE A 175 -11.65 32.65 -27.20
C ILE A 175 -11.02 33.17 -28.49
N GLU A 176 -10.05 32.41 -29.02
CA GLU A 176 -9.35 32.73 -30.25
C GLU A 176 -9.42 31.53 -31.18
N ILE A 177 -9.72 31.82 -32.44
CA ILE A 177 -9.76 30.88 -33.55
C ILE A 177 -9.21 31.58 -34.79
N ASP A 178 -8.51 30.84 -35.64
CA ASP A 178 -8.13 31.31 -36.97
C ASP A 178 -9.35 31.26 -37.91
N THR A 179 -10.04 32.39 -38.08
CA THR A 179 -11.26 32.48 -38.89
C THR A 179 -11.04 32.20 -40.38
N LEU A 180 -9.79 32.22 -40.88
CA LEU A 180 -9.49 31.90 -42.27
C LEU A 180 -9.45 30.39 -42.53
N ARG A 181 -9.24 29.58 -41.48
CA ARG A 181 -9.10 28.12 -41.57
C ARG A 181 -10.22 27.36 -40.88
N THR A 182 -11.04 28.07 -40.11
CA THR A 182 -12.09 27.48 -39.28
C THR A 182 -13.48 27.95 -39.73
N ASN A 183 -14.42 27.01 -39.79
CA ASN A 183 -15.83 27.29 -39.94
C ASN A 183 -16.51 27.08 -38.58
N ILE A 184 -17.28 28.07 -38.13
CA ILE A 184 -18.01 28.02 -36.86
C ILE A 184 -19.27 27.18 -37.06
N MET A 185 -19.48 26.18 -36.22
CA MET A 185 -20.62 25.26 -36.36
C MET A 185 -21.66 25.41 -35.25
N GLY A 186 -21.24 25.83 -34.06
CA GLY A 186 -22.12 25.99 -32.92
C GLY A 186 -21.61 26.95 -31.87
N ARG A 187 -22.56 27.41 -31.06
CA ARG A 187 -22.34 28.33 -29.94
C ARG A 187 -23.11 27.87 -28.71
N ASN A 188 -22.64 28.30 -27.54
CA ASN A 188 -23.38 28.13 -26.30
C ASN A 188 -24.42 29.23 -26.10
N GLU A 189 -25.17 29.14 -24.99
CA GLU A 189 -26.13 30.15 -24.52
C GLU A 189 -25.59 31.60 -24.57
N LYS A 190 -24.32 31.78 -24.22
CA LYS A 190 -23.64 33.09 -24.17
C LYS A 190 -23.13 33.56 -25.53
N LYS A 191 -23.55 32.93 -26.64
CA LYS A 191 -23.08 33.18 -28.02
C LYS A 191 -21.56 33.02 -28.19
N GLN A 192 -20.94 32.20 -27.36
CA GLN A 192 -19.52 31.87 -27.47
C GLN A 192 -19.36 30.62 -28.31
N VAL A 193 -18.35 30.60 -29.18
CA VAL A 193 -18.08 29.47 -30.07
C VAL A 193 -17.67 28.25 -29.25
N ASN A 194 -18.34 27.12 -29.44
CA ASN A 194 -18.03 25.86 -28.77
C ASN A 194 -17.86 24.69 -29.75
N PHE A 195 -18.24 24.85 -31.01
CA PHE A 195 -18.09 23.84 -32.04
C PHE A 195 -17.55 24.47 -33.32
N ILE A 196 -16.44 23.92 -33.83
CA ILE A 196 -15.77 24.38 -35.05
C ILE A 196 -15.40 23.21 -35.96
N GLN A 197 -15.37 23.47 -37.26
CA GLN A 197 -14.79 22.61 -38.29
C GLN A 197 -13.50 23.27 -38.81
N MET A 198 -12.46 22.47 -39.02
CA MET A 198 -11.22 22.89 -39.65
C MET A 198 -10.94 22.03 -40.88
N ASN A 199 -10.57 22.66 -41.99
CA ASN A 199 -10.22 21.96 -43.21
C ASN A 199 -8.78 21.45 -43.13
N THR A 200 -8.55 20.17 -43.45
CA THR A 200 -7.21 19.57 -43.40
C THR A 200 -7.04 18.57 -44.55
N GLY A 201 -6.34 18.99 -45.60
CA GLY A 201 -6.18 18.20 -46.82
C GLY A 201 -7.54 17.90 -47.46
N LYS A 202 -7.85 16.61 -47.68
CA LYS A 202 -9.13 16.16 -48.24
C LYS A 202 -10.21 15.90 -47.18
N GLY A 203 -9.87 15.95 -45.90
CA GLY A 203 -10.76 15.67 -44.78
C GLY A 203 -10.89 16.84 -43.82
N HIS A 204 -11.43 16.57 -42.64
CA HIS A 204 -11.79 17.60 -41.67
C HIS A 204 -11.50 17.19 -40.22
N PHE A 205 -11.13 18.19 -39.43
CA PHE A 205 -11.22 18.13 -37.97
C PHE A 205 -12.49 18.82 -37.50
N TYR A 206 -13.15 18.23 -36.52
CA TYR A 206 -14.30 18.78 -35.85
C TYR A 206 -13.99 18.85 -34.36
N LEU A 207 -13.96 20.06 -33.79
CA LEU A 207 -13.60 20.27 -32.39
C LEU A 207 -14.81 20.80 -31.63
N HIS A 208 -15.24 20.08 -30.60
CA HIS A 208 -16.44 20.35 -29.84
C HIS A 208 -16.14 20.45 -28.34
N LEU A 209 -16.53 21.58 -27.72
CA LEU A 209 -16.16 21.94 -26.35
C LEU A 209 -17.18 21.58 -25.26
N ALA A 210 -18.27 20.89 -25.61
CA ALA A 210 -19.29 20.45 -24.66
C ALA A 210 -19.49 18.91 -24.68
N PRO A 211 -18.68 18.12 -23.94
CA PRO A 211 -18.74 16.67 -24.01
C PRO A 211 -20.00 16.07 -23.37
N LEU A 212 -20.65 16.77 -22.44
CA LEU A 212 -21.92 16.29 -21.86
C LEU A 212 -23.08 16.32 -22.85
N ALA A 213 -22.96 17.03 -23.99
CA ALA A 213 -23.94 16.96 -25.08
C ALA A 213 -24.08 15.54 -25.67
N PHE A 214 -23.05 14.71 -25.49
CA PHE A 214 -23.00 13.32 -25.97
C PHE A 214 -23.34 12.32 -24.86
N SER A 215 -23.75 12.80 -23.68
CA SER A 215 -24.08 11.95 -22.55
C SER A 215 -25.48 11.36 -22.64
N ASN A 216 -25.70 10.22 -21.98
CA ASN A 216 -27.00 9.57 -21.90
C ASN A 216 -28.10 10.52 -21.41
N TYR A 217 -27.80 11.35 -20.40
CA TYR A 217 -28.78 12.26 -19.83
C TYR A 217 -29.15 13.39 -20.79
N PHE A 218 -28.17 13.97 -21.50
CA PHE A 218 -28.47 15.00 -22.50
C PHE A 218 -29.31 14.42 -23.64
N LEU A 219 -28.87 13.30 -24.22
CA LEU A 219 -29.51 12.70 -25.41
C LEU A 219 -30.91 12.16 -25.15
N LEU A 220 -31.15 11.60 -23.96
CA LEU A 220 -32.47 11.07 -23.58
C LEU A 220 -33.43 12.16 -23.06
N HIS A 221 -33.00 13.42 -23.02
CA HIS A 221 -33.83 14.53 -22.57
C HIS A 221 -34.59 15.17 -23.74
N LYS A 222 -35.92 15.04 -23.74
CA LYS A 222 -36.81 15.62 -24.77
C LYS A 222 -36.32 15.22 -26.17
N ASP A 223 -36.14 16.20 -27.06
CA ASP A 223 -35.75 16.01 -28.46
C ASP A 223 -34.26 16.28 -28.70
N ASN A 224 -33.44 16.26 -27.65
CA ASN A 224 -31.98 16.49 -27.76
C ASN A 224 -31.25 15.41 -28.56
N ILE A 225 -31.90 14.30 -28.92
CA ILE A 225 -31.35 13.33 -29.87
C ILE A 225 -31.12 13.95 -31.26
N HIS A 226 -31.95 14.91 -31.67
CA HIS A 226 -31.78 15.63 -32.93
C HIS A 226 -30.53 16.50 -32.95
N TYR A 227 -30.08 17.01 -31.80
CA TYR A 227 -28.79 17.69 -31.70
C TYR A 227 -27.66 16.75 -32.12
N TYR A 228 -27.67 15.51 -31.63
CA TYR A 228 -26.64 14.52 -31.95
C TYR A 228 -26.67 14.10 -33.41
N GLU A 229 -27.86 13.87 -33.97
CA GLU A 229 -28.07 13.61 -35.39
C GLU A 229 -27.51 14.74 -36.26
N GLN A 230 -27.85 15.99 -35.92
CA GLN A 230 -27.35 17.17 -36.62
C GLN A 230 -25.84 17.29 -36.50
N VAL A 231 -25.27 17.23 -35.29
CA VAL A 231 -23.82 17.35 -35.08
C VAL A 231 -23.03 16.28 -35.83
N LEU A 232 -23.54 15.04 -35.91
CA LEU A 232 -22.87 13.98 -36.65
C LEU A 232 -23.16 13.98 -38.15
N SER A 233 -24.20 14.68 -38.63
CA SER A 233 -24.49 14.81 -40.07
C SER A 233 -23.39 15.51 -40.87
N VAL A 234 -22.46 16.21 -40.19
CA VAL A 234 -21.27 16.77 -40.82
C VAL A 234 -20.32 15.70 -41.36
N ILE A 235 -20.40 14.47 -40.81
CA ILE A 235 -19.69 13.30 -41.31
C ILE A 235 -20.51 12.71 -42.46
N PRO A 236 -19.93 12.51 -43.65
CA PRO A 236 -20.70 12.00 -44.79
C PRO A 236 -21.24 10.58 -44.56
N PRO A 237 -22.45 10.28 -45.06
CA PRO A 237 -23.09 8.97 -44.88
C PRO A 237 -22.37 7.83 -45.63
N GLN A 238 -21.49 8.16 -46.58
CA GLN A 238 -20.66 7.19 -47.32
C GLN A 238 -19.42 6.70 -46.57
N VAL A 239 -19.23 7.13 -45.31
CA VAL A 239 -18.14 6.61 -44.48
C VAL A 239 -18.30 5.10 -44.30
N ASN A 240 -17.21 4.36 -44.47
CA ASN A 240 -17.23 2.89 -44.41
C ASN A 240 -16.80 2.34 -43.04
N LYS A 241 -16.07 3.12 -42.24
CA LYS A 241 -15.60 2.71 -40.91
C LYS A 241 -15.66 3.87 -39.93
N ILE A 242 -16.16 3.58 -38.74
CA ILE A 242 -16.21 4.53 -37.62
C ILE A 242 -15.53 3.89 -36.42
N VAL A 243 -14.56 4.59 -35.83
CA VAL A 243 -13.92 4.20 -34.57
C VAL A 243 -14.38 5.13 -33.47
N TRP A 244 -15.02 4.58 -32.46
CA TRP A 244 -15.20 5.26 -31.18
C TRP A 244 -13.95 5.04 -30.32
N ASN A 245 -13.21 6.10 -30.05
CA ASN A 245 -11.95 6.03 -29.34
C ASN A 245 -12.03 6.65 -27.94
N GLU A 246 -11.55 5.91 -26.95
CA GLU A 246 -11.50 6.34 -25.54
C GLU A 246 -10.06 6.44 -24.99
N TYR A 247 -9.05 6.53 -25.86
CA TYR A 247 -7.66 6.61 -25.43
C TYR A 247 -7.42 7.76 -24.46
N PHE A 248 -7.90 8.96 -24.80
CA PHE A 248 -7.71 10.16 -23.97
C PHE A 248 -8.52 10.16 -22.66
N LEU A 249 -9.51 9.26 -22.50
CA LEU A 249 -10.18 9.04 -21.21
C LEU A 249 -9.35 8.18 -20.25
N VAL A 250 -8.52 7.29 -20.80
CA VAL A 250 -7.70 6.34 -20.02
C VAL A 250 -6.27 6.83 -19.88
N LYS A 251 -5.80 7.69 -20.80
CA LYS A 251 -4.48 8.32 -20.76
C LYS A 251 -4.31 9.00 -19.40
N ARG A 252 -3.33 8.53 -18.64
CA ARG A 252 -2.92 9.21 -17.41
C ARG A 252 -2.41 10.58 -17.82
N SER A 253 -3.08 11.62 -17.35
CA SER A 253 -2.65 12.98 -17.60
C SER A 253 -1.24 13.15 -17.03
N ASN A 254 -0.27 13.52 -17.87
CA ASN A 254 1.07 13.94 -17.44
C ASN A 254 1.05 15.27 -16.69
N LYS A 255 -0.13 15.84 -16.37
CA LYS A 255 -0.21 16.89 -15.36
C LYS A 255 0.44 16.32 -14.10
N LYS A 256 1.49 17.00 -13.64
CA LYS A 256 1.95 16.98 -12.25
C LYS A 256 0.80 17.47 -11.35
N GLU A 257 -0.33 16.77 -11.35
CA GLU A 257 -1.24 16.80 -10.24
C GLU A 257 -0.40 16.28 -9.08
N LYS A 258 -0.10 17.16 -8.12
CA LYS A 258 0.43 16.75 -6.83
C LYS A 258 -0.38 15.52 -6.42
N ASP A 259 0.27 14.35 -6.37
CA ASP A 259 -0.39 13.08 -6.08
C ASP A 259 -1.43 13.33 -4.99
N PRO A 260 -2.72 13.06 -5.24
CA PRO A 260 -3.73 13.31 -4.25
C PRO A 260 -3.29 12.56 -3.01
N SER A 261 -3.01 13.30 -1.93
CA SER A 261 -2.53 12.71 -0.68
C SER A 261 -3.43 11.52 -0.34
N LEU A 262 -2.86 10.38 0.02
CA LEU A 262 -3.59 9.12 0.22
C LEU A 262 -4.86 9.33 1.08
N TYR A 263 -4.77 10.25 2.05
CA TYR A 263 -5.89 10.71 2.89
C TYR A 263 -7.06 11.27 2.07
N ARG A 264 -6.83 12.11 1.06
CA ARG A 264 -7.87 12.71 0.22
C ARG A 264 -8.68 11.65 -0.52
N VAL A 265 -8.01 10.61 -1.04
CA VAL A 265 -8.66 9.50 -1.75
C VAL A 265 -9.47 8.64 -0.78
N LEU A 266 -8.94 8.37 0.42
CA LEU A 266 -9.66 7.61 1.46
C LEU A 266 -10.90 8.36 1.98
N PHE A 267 -10.82 9.68 2.14
CA PHE A 267 -11.93 10.51 2.60
C PHE A 267 -12.99 10.83 1.53
N GLN A 268 -12.70 10.58 0.24
CA GLN A 268 -13.64 10.76 -0.86
C GLN A 268 -14.82 9.78 -0.82
N TYR A 269 -14.59 8.57 -0.29
CA TYR A 269 -15.62 7.54 -0.16
C TYR A 269 -16.22 7.55 1.26
N PRO A 270 -17.55 7.80 1.41
CA PRO A 270 -18.18 7.88 2.73
C PRO A 270 -17.98 6.64 3.60
N ALA A 271 -17.99 5.44 2.99
CA ALA A 271 -17.77 4.18 3.70
C ALA A 271 -16.37 4.08 4.31
N PHE A 272 -15.33 4.46 3.56
CA PHE A 272 -13.95 4.46 4.04
C PHE A 272 -13.71 5.53 5.09
N LYS A 273 -14.32 6.72 4.96
CA LYS A 273 -14.27 7.77 5.97
C LYS A 273 -14.77 7.29 7.33
N TRP A 274 -15.97 6.69 7.37
CA TRP A 274 -16.55 6.19 8.62
C TRP A 274 -15.79 4.95 9.13
N GLY A 275 -15.32 4.06 8.25
CA GLY A 275 -14.46 2.95 8.62
C GLY A 275 -13.15 3.40 9.30
N LEU A 276 -12.50 4.43 8.75
CA LEU A 276 -11.27 4.98 9.33
C LEU A 276 -11.53 5.70 10.66
N LEU A 277 -12.59 6.50 10.75
CA LEU A 277 -12.97 7.18 12.00
C LEU A 277 -13.33 6.18 13.11
N THR A 278 -14.05 5.10 12.78
CA THR A 278 -14.39 4.06 13.75
C THR A 278 -13.16 3.27 14.20
N ALA A 279 -12.24 2.94 13.28
CA ALA A 279 -10.97 2.32 13.62
C ALA A 279 -10.11 3.22 14.53
N LEU A 280 -10.02 4.52 14.22
CA LEU A 280 -9.31 5.49 15.06
C LEU A 280 -9.95 5.61 16.45
N GLY A 281 -11.29 5.64 16.51
CA GLY A 281 -12.04 5.67 17.76
C GLY A 281 -11.83 4.40 18.60
N ALA A 282 -11.84 3.23 17.96
CA ALA A 282 -11.56 1.95 18.63
C ALA A 282 -10.12 1.89 19.15
N LEU A 283 -9.14 2.38 18.39
CA LEU A 283 -7.75 2.46 18.82
C LEU A 283 -7.58 3.39 20.02
N LEU A 284 -8.21 4.57 19.98
CA LEU A 284 -8.18 5.53 21.07
C LEU A 284 -8.81 4.94 22.34
N LEU A 285 -9.96 4.27 22.19
CA LEU A 285 -10.64 3.58 23.28
C LEU A 285 -9.78 2.44 23.85
N PHE A 286 -9.13 1.66 22.99
CA PHE A 286 -8.17 0.62 23.40
C PHE A 286 -7.02 1.21 24.23
N ILE A 287 -6.40 2.30 23.78
CA ILE A 287 -5.33 2.99 24.52
C ILE A 287 -5.85 3.49 25.87
N LEU A 288 -7.03 4.10 25.92
CA LEU A 288 -7.62 4.59 27.18
C LEU A 288 -7.90 3.47 28.18
N LEU A 289 -8.32 2.29 27.71
CA LEU A 289 -8.53 1.12 28.55
C LEU A 289 -7.21 0.56 29.07
N GLU A 290 -6.20 0.46 28.20
CA GLU A 290 -4.89 -0.11 28.52
C GLU A 290 -4.00 0.83 29.36
N MET A 291 -4.33 2.12 29.36
CA MET A 291 -3.72 3.12 30.22
C MET A 291 -4.07 2.93 31.71
N ARG A 292 -5.07 2.09 32.03
CA ARG A 292 -5.31 1.66 33.42
C ARG A 292 -4.12 0.82 33.89
N ARG A 293 -3.47 1.28 34.97
CA ARG A 293 -2.24 0.71 35.52
C ARG A 293 -2.31 -0.81 35.64
N LYS A 294 -1.41 -1.52 34.93
CA LYS A 294 -1.14 -2.94 35.17
C LYS A 294 -0.27 -3.10 36.43
N GLN A 295 -0.59 -4.07 37.28
CA GLN A 295 0.19 -4.38 38.47
C GLN A 295 1.60 -4.85 38.07
N ARG A 296 2.64 -4.42 38.80
CA ARG A 296 4.03 -4.80 38.50
C ARG A 296 4.20 -6.32 38.63
N MET A 297 4.97 -6.92 37.70
CA MET A 297 5.35 -8.32 37.76
C MET A 297 6.13 -8.58 39.06
N ILE A 298 5.70 -9.59 39.82
CA ILE A 298 6.41 -10.03 41.03
C ILE A 298 7.68 -10.74 40.56
N PRO A 299 8.89 -10.29 40.95
CA PRO A 299 10.13 -10.93 40.54
C PRO A 299 10.24 -12.33 41.16
N GLU A 300 10.73 -13.28 40.39
CA GLU A 300 11.03 -14.64 40.85
C GLU A 300 12.35 -14.63 41.64
N ILE A 301 12.30 -15.02 42.92
CA ILE A 301 13.48 -15.11 43.78
C ILE A 301 14.07 -16.51 43.62
N THR A 302 15.25 -16.62 43.00
CA THR A 302 15.95 -17.90 42.87
C THR A 302 16.63 -18.31 44.18
N PRO A 303 16.65 -19.61 44.55
CA PRO A 303 17.36 -20.08 45.74
C PRO A 303 18.89 -19.90 45.61
N PRO A 304 19.62 -19.73 46.73
CA PRO A 304 21.07 -19.56 46.70
C PRO A 304 21.78 -20.85 46.23
N ILE A 305 22.81 -20.69 45.39
CA ILE A 305 23.66 -21.77 44.88
C ILE A 305 24.86 -21.94 45.84
N ASN A 306 25.40 -23.16 45.97
CA ASN A 306 26.55 -23.46 46.84
C ASN A 306 27.87 -22.92 46.27
N ASP A 307 28.11 -21.61 46.42
CA ASP A 307 29.31 -20.92 45.91
C ASP A 307 30.63 -21.46 46.52
N SER A 308 30.59 -22.09 47.70
CA SER A 308 31.78 -22.65 48.35
C SER A 308 32.42 -23.78 47.54
N LEU A 309 31.61 -24.61 46.87
CA LEU A 309 32.12 -25.74 46.09
C LEU A 309 32.83 -25.26 44.81
N ASP A 310 32.28 -24.23 44.17
CA ASP A 310 32.88 -23.64 42.97
C ASP A 310 34.15 -22.85 43.30
N PHE A 311 34.21 -22.20 44.47
CA PHE A 311 35.45 -21.60 44.96
C PHE A 311 36.57 -22.64 45.18
N ILE A 312 36.25 -23.76 45.84
CA ILE A 312 37.23 -24.85 46.08
C ILE A 312 37.73 -25.42 44.75
N LYS A 313 36.85 -25.68 43.78
CA LYS A 313 37.24 -26.16 42.44
C LYS A 313 38.15 -25.17 41.72
N THR A 314 37.86 -23.87 41.83
CA THR A 314 38.65 -22.82 41.18
C THR A 314 40.06 -22.74 41.77
N ILE A 315 40.18 -22.79 43.10
CA ILE A 315 41.48 -22.84 43.77
C ILE A 315 42.22 -24.13 43.41
N GLY A 316 41.56 -25.29 43.45
CA GLY A 316 42.16 -26.57 43.09
C GLY A 316 42.73 -26.56 41.68
N ARG A 317 42.00 -25.98 40.72
CA ARG A 317 42.45 -25.83 39.33
C ARG A 317 43.67 -24.91 39.20
N LEU A 318 43.70 -23.79 39.93
CA LEU A 318 44.84 -22.89 39.92
C LEU A 318 46.14 -23.60 40.37
N TYR A 319 46.04 -24.43 41.42
CA TYR A 319 47.20 -25.18 41.91
C TYR A 319 47.60 -26.33 40.97
N TYR A 320 46.62 -27.00 40.34
CA TYR A 320 46.88 -28.01 39.32
C TYR A 320 47.62 -27.41 38.11
N ASP A 321 47.15 -26.26 37.59
CA ASP A 321 47.73 -25.63 36.40
C ASP A 321 49.16 -25.10 36.63
N GLN A 322 49.53 -24.76 37.87
CA GLN A 322 50.87 -24.25 38.21
C GLN A 322 51.95 -25.34 38.32
N ASN A 323 51.59 -26.62 38.50
CA ASN A 323 52.53 -27.75 38.70
C ASN A 323 53.63 -27.52 39.77
N ASP A 324 53.38 -26.64 40.74
CA ASP A 324 54.31 -26.36 41.85
C ASP A 324 54.00 -27.26 43.06
N HIS A 325 54.32 -28.54 42.91
CA HIS A 325 54.04 -29.58 43.92
C HIS A 325 54.78 -29.33 45.24
N VAL A 326 55.96 -28.70 45.19
CA VAL A 326 56.74 -28.36 46.38
C VAL A 326 56.01 -27.34 47.25
N ASN A 327 55.49 -26.28 46.62
CA ASN A 327 54.73 -25.24 47.30
C ASN A 327 53.42 -25.77 47.88
N LEU A 328 52.72 -26.63 47.13
CA LEU A 328 51.49 -27.25 47.63
C LEU A 328 51.77 -28.18 48.83
N ALA A 329 52.81 -29.02 48.75
CA ALA A 329 53.20 -29.90 49.86
C ALA A 329 53.60 -29.12 51.12
N LYS A 330 54.32 -27.99 50.97
CA LYS A 330 54.67 -27.10 52.08
C LYS A 330 53.42 -26.49 52.74
N LYS A 331 52.46 -26.05 51.95
CA LYS A 331 51.18 -25.52 52.45
C LYS A 331 50.36 -26.59 53.16
N MET A 332 50.27 -27.79 52.60
CA MET A 332 49.61 -28.95 53.23
C MET A 332 50.28 -29.30 54.57
N SER A 333 51.61 -29.34 54.61
CA SER A 333 52.39 -29.58 55.83
C SER A 333 52.14 -28.52 56.89
N ALA A 334 52.19 -27.23 56.50
CA ALA A 334 51.91 -26.12 57.40
C ALA A 334 50.49 -26.17 57.97
N TYR A 335 49.50 -26.50 57.13
CA TYR A 335 48.10 -26.67 57.54
C TYR A 335 47.93 -27.84 58.50
N PHE A 336 48.57 -28.97 58.23
CA PHE A 336 48.56 -30.14 59.12
C PHE A 336 49.17 -29.82 60.49
N LEU A 337 50.34 -29.18 60.53
CA LEU A 337 50.95 -28.76 61.78
C LEU A 337 50.12 -27.70 62.51
N ASP A 338 49.42 -26.81 61.78
CA ASP A 338 48.47 -25.87 62.37
C ASP A 338 47.26 -26.56 62.98
N HIS A 339 46.71 -27.56 62.29
CA HIS A 339 45.63 -28.38 62.80
C HIS A 339 46.03 -29.09 64.10
N LEU A 340 47.22 -29.72 64.15
CA LEU A 340 47.75 -30.34 65.36
C LEU A 340 47.95 -29.34 66.51
N ARG A 341 48.41 -28.11 66.22
CA ARG A 341 48.56 -27.04 67.20
C ARG A 341 47.21 -26.56 67.73
N ASN A 342 46.22 -26.36 66.85
CA ASN A 342 44.96 -25.73 67.21
C ASN A 342 43.96 -26.70 67.82
N HIS A 343 43.84 -27.91 67.29
CA HIS A 343 42.89 -28.92 67.77
C HIS A 343 43.47 -29.75 68.91
N TYR A 344 44.70 -30.27 68.75
CA TYR A 344 45.29 -31.18 69.75
C TYR A 344 46.25 -30.49 70.73
N LYS A 345 46.48 -29.18 70.58
CA LYS A 345 47.37 -28.37 71.42
C LYS A 345 48.79 -28.96 71.54
N ILE A 346 49.34 -29.42 70.41
CA ILE A 346 50.68 -30.03 70.34
C ILE A 346 51.68 -29.00 69.79
N THR A 347 52.86 -28.89 70.42
CA THR A 347 53.95 -28.04 69.91
C THR A 347 54.61 -28.68 68.70
N THR A 348 54.62 -28.00 67.55
CA THR A 348 55.14 -28.52 66.26
C THR A 348 56.47 -27.88 65.84
N GLN A 349 57.24 -27.33 66.77
CA GLN A 349 58.51 -26.65 66.46
C GLN A 349 59.64 -27.64 66.12
N VAL A 350 59.62 -28.82 66.73
CA VAL A 350 60.63 -29.87 66.51
C VAL A 350 59.90 -31.20 66.33
N LEU A 351 60.02 -31.81 65.16
CA LEU A 351 59.25 -33.00 64.75
C LEU A 351 59.92 -34.32 65.15
N ASP A 352 60.44 -34.45 66.38
CA ASP A 352 61.26 -35.60 66.82
C ASP A 352 60.43 -36.82 67.27
N GLU A 353 61.08 -37.91 67.70
CA GLU A 353 60.39 -39.12 68.17
C GLU A 353 59.44 -38.84 69.34
N SER A 354 59.73 -37.83 70.16
CA SER A 354 58.85 -37.32 71.22
C SER A 354 57.56 -36.70 70.68
N PHE A 355 57.63 -36.02 69.52
CA PHE A 355 56.47 -35.46 68.83
C PHE A 355 55.54 -36.58 68.35
N VAL A 356 56.10 -37.60 67.69
CA VAL A 356 55.33 -38.77 67.23
C VAL A 356 54.66 -39.50 68.40
N ALA A 357 55.37 -39.68 69.51
CA ALA A 357 54.80 -40.30 70.70
C ALA A 357 53.66 -39.47 71.30
N THR A 358 53.78 -38.14 71.31
CA THR A 358 52.76 -37.22 71.82
C THR A 358 51.51 -37.23 70.94
N VAL A 359 51.69 -37.17 69.62
CA VAL A 359 50.56 -37.23 68.66
C VAL A 359 49.83 -38.56 68.81
N HIS A 360 50.54 -39.69 68.78
CA HIS A 360 49.95 -41.01 68.98
C HIS A 360 49.16 -41.11 70.30
N SER A 361 49.71 -40.60 71.42
CA SER A 361 49.01 -40.66 72.71
C SER A 361 47.70 -39.86 72.77
N LYS A 362 47.52 -38.89 71.86
CA LYS A 362 46.33 -38.03 71.81
C LYS A 362 45.33 -38.44 70.74
N THR A 363 45.78 -39.13 69.69
CA THR A 363 44.95 -39.48 68.53
C THR A 363 44.76 -40.99 68.36
N ASP A 364 45.46 -41.81 69.13
CA ASP A 364 45.59 -43.27 68.96
C ASP A 364 46.06 -43.72 67.55
N TYR A 365 46.46 -42.78 66.69
CA TYR A 365 46.83 -43.04 65.31
C TYR A 365 48.20 -43.74 65.20
N PRO A 366 48.39 -44.74 64.31
CA PRO A 366 49.59 -45.59 64.30
C PRO A 366 50.92 -44.81 64.23
N LYS A 367 51.87 -45.17 65.11
CA LYS A 367 53.18 -44.49 65.18
C LYS A 367 53.99 -44.60 63.89
N GLU A 368 53.85 -45.70 63.15
CA GLU A 368 54.61 -45.91 61.92
C GLU A 368 54.15 -44.95 60.81
N ASP A 369 52.85 -44.73 60.68
CA ASP A 369 52.27 -43.81 59.70
C ASP A 369 52.61 -42.34 60.06
N LEU A 370 52.60 -41.99 61.35
CA LEU A 370 53.07 -40.67 61.82
C LEU A 370 54.56 -40.43 61.53
N LYS A 371 55.40 -41.47 61.63
CA LYS A 371 56.81 -41.39 61.22
C LYS A 371 56.95 -41.13 59.72
N GLN A 372 56.08 -41.71 58.89
CA GLN A 372 56.10 -41.46 57.44
C GLN A 372 55.70 -40.01 57.13
N ILE A 373 54.60 -39.52 57.72
CA ILE A 373 54.14 -38.13 57.55
C ILE A 373 55.21 -37.14 58.00
N THR A 374 55.79 -37.33 59.20
CA THR A 374 56.83 -36.42 59.73
C THR A 374 58.13 -36.46 58.92
N ARG A 375 58.53 -37.63 58.40
CA ARG A 375 59.66 -37.74 57.45
C ARG A 375 59.38 -37.00 56.16
N PHE A 376 58.17 -37.14 55.61
CA PHE A 376 57.80 -36.44 54.38
C PHE A 376 57.77 -34.92 54.58
N ILE A 377 57.23 -34.42 55.70
CA ILE A 377 57.26 -32.99 56.03
C ILE A 377 58.70 -32.46 56.05
N ARG A 378 59.63 -33.15 56.73
CA ARG A 378 61.06 -32.78 56.73
C ARG A 378 61.69 -32.82 55.34
N PHE A 379 61.27 -33.78 54.51
CA PHE A 379 61.68 -33.85 53.11
C PHE A 379 61.18 -32.64 52.30
N THR A 380 59.93 -32.19 52.50
CA THR A 380 59.39 -31.03 51.78
C THR A 380 60.15 -29.73 52.04
N ASP A 381 60.73 -29.56 53.24
CA ASP A 381 61.53 -28.36 53.57
C ASP A 381 62.84 -28.27 52.80
N THR A 382 63.43 -29.42 52.45
CA THR A 382 64.74 -29.51 51.79
C THR A 382 64.66 -29.90 50.30
N ALA A 383 63.52 -30.41 49.85
CA ALA A 383 63.32 -30.87 48.48
C ALA A 383 63.24 -29.71 47.48
N LYS A 384 63.94 -29.87 46.34
CA LYS A 384 63.83 -28.96 45.17
C LYS A 384 62.71 -29.36 44.21
N PHE A 385 62.26 -30.61 44.26
CA PHE A 385 61.23 -31.18 43.39
C PHE A 385 60.49 -32.29 44.13
N ILE A 386 59.17 -32.37 43.95
CA ILE A 386 58.28 -33.43 44.46
C ILE A 386 57.46 -33.91 43.26
N SER A 387 57.39 -35.22 43.06
CA SER A 387 56.57 -35.82 41.99
C SER A 387 55.08 -35.85 42.35
N ASP A 388 54.21 -35.91 41.34
CA ASP A 388 52.75 -36.04 41.52
C ASP A 388 52.37 -37.24 42.40
N GLU A 389 53.03 -38.38 42.21
CA GLU A 389 52.78 -39.60 42.97
C GLU A 389 53.12 -39.41 44.45
N GLN A 390 54.27 -38.80 44.76
CA GLN A 390 54.67 -38.47 46.13
C GLN A 390 53.74 -37.46 46.79
N LEU A 391 53.27 -36.46 46.04
CA LEU A 391 52.32 -35.46 46.54
C LEU A 391 50.94 -36.10 46.82
N SER A 392 50.48 -36.97 45.92
CA SER A 392 49.22 -37.69 46.08
C SER A 392 49.26 -38.66 47.25
N GLU A 393 50.37 -39.40 47.43
CA GLU A 393 50.58 -40.28 48.57
C GLU A 393 50.56 -39.49 49.88
N PHE A 394 51.27 -38.35 49.94
CA PHE A 394 51.26 -37.48 51.11
C PHE A 394 49.86 -36.94 51.42
N TYR A 395 49.10 -36.53 50.40
CA TYR A 395 47.71 -36.09 50.58
C TYR A 395 46.83 -37.21 51.16
N LEU A 396 46.93 -38.43 50.63
CA LEU A 396 46.17 -39.58 51.14
C LEU A 396 46.54 -39.93 52.58
N GLN A 397 47.83 -39.82 52.94
CA GLN A 397 48.27 -40.00 54.33
C GLN A 397 47.67 -38.94 55.28
N LEU A 398 47.60 -37.68 54.86
CA LEU A 398 46.97 -36.62 55.63
C LEU A 398 45.45 -36.79 55.74
N GLU A 399 44.77 -37.16 54.65
CA GLU A 399 43.33 -37.42 54.65
C GLU A 399 42.98 -38.60 55.54
N ASN A 400 43.77 -39.69 55.47
CA ASN A 400 43.61 -40.84 56.34
C ASN A 400 43.76 -40.47 57.82
N PHE A 401 44.70 -39.57 58.14
CA PHE A 401 44.80 -39.01 59.48
C PHE A 401 43.53 -38.24 59.84
N TYR A 402 43.05 -37.29 59.02
CA TYR A 402 41.87 -36.48 59.35
C TYR A 402 40.56 -37.29 59.49
N GLN A 403 40.46 -38.46 58.86
CA GLN A 403 39.29 -39.33 58.99
C GLN A 403 39.35 -40.25 60.21
N ASN A 404 40.55 -40.64 60.66
CA ASN A 404 40.74 -41.69 61.66
C ASN A 404 41.42 -41.24 62.98
N ALA A 405 41.87 -40.00 63.08
CA ALA A 405 42.49 -39.38 64.26
C ALA A 405 41.57 -38.31 64.87
#